data_AF-A0A453KLP8-F1
#
_entry.id   AF-A0A453KLP8-F1
#
_cell.length_a   1.000
_cell.length_b   1.000
_cell.length_c   1.000
_cell.angle_alpha   90.00
_cell.angle_beta   90.00
_cell.angle_gamma   90.00
#
_symmetry.space_group_name_H-M   'P 1'
#
loop_
_entity.id
_entity.type
_entity.pdbx_description
1 polymer ?
#
loop_
_entity_poly.entity_id
_entity_poly.type
_entity_poly.pdbx_seq_one_letter_code
_entity_poly.pdbx_strand_id
1 'polypeptide(L)'
;LQTMRATQGALIVSSSIQIILGYSQLWAICSRFFSPLGMVPVVSLVGLGLFERGFPVVASCVEIGLPMLIIFVVLSQYLKHVHVRHVPILERFSLLVCIALLWVYAHILTASGAYHHTALHTQISCRTDRSNLISSALWISIPYPLQWGAPTFNADHAFGMMAAVMVSLIESTGAFKAAARLASATPPPAYVLSRGIGWQGNRYPTGWAIWHCDWLYRFC
;
A
#
# COMPACT_ATOMS: atom_id res chain seq x y z
N LEU A 1 17.49 -5.81 -13.16
CA LEU A 1 18.35 -6.48 -12.15
C LEU A 1 19.13 -5.49 -11.27
N GLN A 2 19.86 -4.52 -11.83
CA GLN A 2 20.62 -3.54 -11.03
C GLN A 2 19.72 -2.69 -10.10
N THR A 3 18.61 -2.16 -10.61
CA THR A 3 17.61 -1.42 -9.81
C THR A 3 17.09 -2.25 -8.64
N MET A 4 16.69 -3.49 -8.91
CA MET A 4 16.19 -4.44 -7.92
C MET A 4 17.21 -4.76 -6.81
N ARG A 5 18.50 -4.92 -7.15
CA ARG A 5 19.59 -5.13 -6.17
C ARG A 5 19.86 -3.89 -5.33
N ALA A 6 19.78 -2.70 -5.93
CA ALA A 6 19.96 -1.44 -5.22
C ALA A 6 18.81 -1.17 -4.24
N THR A 7 17.56 -1.45 -4.63
CA THR A 7 16.40 -1.35 -3.73
C THR A 7 16.50 -2.33 -2.57
N GLN A 8 16.97 -3.56 -2.80
CA GLN A 8 17.23 -4.53 -1.73
C GLN A 8 18.26 -4.01 -0.72
N GLY A 9 19.38 -3.45 -1.18
CA GLY A 9 20.38 -2.84 -0.29
C GLY A 9 19.81 -1.66 0.50
N ALA A 10 19.07 -0.78 -0.16
CA ALA A 10 18.42 0.37 0.47
C ALA A 10 17.37 -0.04 1.53
N LEU A 11 16.60 -1.09 1.26
CA LEU A 11 15.64 -1.66 2.22
C LEU A 11 16.33 -2.17 3.48
N ILE A 12 17.45 -2.89 3.36
CA ILE A 12 18.23 -3.38 4.50
C ILE A 12 18.69 -2.22 5.38
N VAL A 13 19.29 -1.18 4.79
CA VAL A 13 19.76 0.01 5.53
C VAL A 13 18.59 0.70 6.25
N SER A 14 17.49 0.93 5.53
CA SER A 14 16.32 1.61 6.07
C SER A 14 15.68 0.83 7.24
N SER A 15 15.67 -0.50 7.15
CA SER A 15 15.14 -1.39 8.19
C SER A 15 15.99 -1.37 9.45
N SER A 16 17.33 -1.42 9.29
CA SER A 16 18.26 -1.33 10.42
C SER A 16 18.07 -0.03 11.19
N ILE A 17 17.91 1.09 10.47
CA ILE A 17 17.63 2.40 11.08
C ILE A 17 16.28 2.36 11.82
N GLN A 18 15.23 1.78 11.21
CA GLN A 18 13.92 1.65 11.85
C GLN A 18 13.97 0.83 13.14
N ILE A 19 14.72 -0.27 13.15
CA ILE A 19 14.93 -1.14 14.32
C ILE A 19 15.65 -0.35 15.42
N ILE A 20 16.75 0.33 15.08
CA ILE A 20 17.52 1.14 16.04
C ILE A 20 16.64 2.24 16.64
N LEU A 21 15.90 2.98 15.83
CA LEU A 21 14.99 4.05 16.30
C LEU A 21 13.80 3.50 17.12
N GLY A 22 13.29 2.31 16.76
CA GLY A 22 12.19 1.64 17.44
C GLY A 22 12.59 1.08 18.81
N TYR A 23 13.75 0.44 18.94
CA TYR A 23 14.19 -0.13 20.22
C TYR A 23 14.85 0.90 21.15
N SER A 24 15.47 1.96 20.62
CA SER A 24 16.14 2.99 21.43
C SER A 24 15.20 3.90 22.23
N GLN A 25 13.87 3.72 22.13
CA GLN A 25 12.85 4.60 22.73
C GLN A 25 12.96 6.08 22.29
N LEU A 26 13.88 6.41 21.38
CA LEU A 26 14.05 7.75 20.84
C LEU A 26 12.78 8.19 20.11
N TRP A 27 12.17 7.26 19.37
CA TRP A 27 10.89 7.49 18.71
C TRP A 27 9.77 7.82 19.70
N ALA A 28 9.77 7.22 20.89
CA ALA A 28 8.78 7.50 21.93
C ALA A 28 8.82 8.97 22.36
N ILE A 29 10.01 9.56 22.46
CA ILE A 29 10.20 10.98 22.79
C ILE A 29 9.76 11.86 21.62
N CYS A 30 10.18 11.54 20.39
CA CYS A 30 9.76 12.27 19.18
C CYS A 30 8.25 12.24 18.96
N SER A 31 7.59 11.10 19.25
CA SER A 31 6.14 10.93 19.11
C SER A 31 5.30 11.84 20.01
N ARG A 32 5.90 12.33 21.11
CA ARG A 32 5.32 13.34 22.00
C ARG A 32 5.37 14.75 21.39
N PHE A 33 6.37 15.02 20.55
CA PHE A 33 6.50 16.27 19.81
C PHE A 33 5.53 16.34 18.61
N PHE A 34 5.28 15.19 17.97
CA PHE A 34 4.30 15.09 16.88
C PHE A 34 2.85 15.13 17.40
N SER A 35 2.32 16.34 17.47
CA SER A 35 0.89 16.59 17.63
C SER A 35 0.10 16.10 16.41
N PRO A 36 -1.18 15.72 16.57
CA PRO A 36 -2.05 15.32 15.45
C PRO A 36 -2.04 16.33 14.29
N LEU A 37 -1.92 17.62 14.60
CA LEU A 37 -1.81 18.69 13.62
C LEU A 37 -0.58 18.58 12.71
N GLY A 38 0.55 18.06 13.20
CA GLY A 38 1.76 17.87 12.41
C GLY A 38 1.79 16.57 11.61
N MET A 39 0.99 15.57 12.01
CA MET A 39 0.94 14.27 11.32
C MET A 39 0.03 14.32 10.08
N VAL A 40 -1.07 15.07 10.15
CA VAL A 40 -2.03 15.22 9.03
C VAL A 40 -1.37 15.66 7.72
N PRO A 41 -0.54 16.73 7.66
CA PRO A 41 0.07 17.15 6.40
C PRO A 41 1.04 16.11 5.84
N VAL A 42 1.80 15.42 6.70
CA VAL A 42 2.73 14.37 6.26
C VAL A 42 1.95 13.21 5.62
N VAL A 43 0.92 12.70 6.29
CA VAL A 43 0.09 11.60 5.75
C VAL A 43 -0.65 12.03 4.48
N SER A 44 -1.11 13.29 4.43
CA SER A 44 -1.77 13.83 3.23
C SER A 44 -0.83 13.92 2.04
N LEU A 45 0.41 14.38 2.24
CA LEU A 45 1.44 14.43 1.19
C LEU A 45 1.80 13.05 0.66
N VAL A 46 1.82 12.03 1.53
CA VAL A 46 2.02 10.63 1.12
C VAL A 46 0.86 10.13 0.27
N GLY A 47 -0.37 10.42 0.69
CA GLY A 47 -1.58 10.09 -0.08
C GLY A 47 -1.59 10.77 -1.46
N LEU A 48 -1.25 12.05 -1.52
CA LEU A 48 -1.14 12.80 -2.78
C LEU A 48 -0.02 12.26 -3.67
N GLY A 49 1.14 11.92 -3.09
CA GLY A 49 2.26 11.31 -3.83
C GLY A 49 1.91 9.95 -4.43
N LEU A 50 1.08 9.15 -3.76
CA LEU A 50 0.55 7.90 -4.29
C LEU A 50 -0.49 8.15 -5.39
N PHE A 51 -1.34 9.16 -5.24
CA PHE A 51 -2.34 9.54 -6.23
C PHE A 51 -1.70 9.93 -7.57
N GLU A 52 -0.63 10.71 -7.56
CA GLU A 52 0.13 11.10 -8.76
C GLU A 52 0.66 9.89 -9.55
N ARG A 53 1.00 8.78 -8.87
CA ARG A 53 1.42 7.55 -9.55
C ARG A 53 0.26 6.67 -10.00
N GLY A 54 -0.84 6.65 -9.25
CA GLY A 54 -2.01 5.82 -9.56
C GLY A 54 -2.87 6.40 -10.70
N PHE A 55 -3.06 7.72 -10.72
CA PHE A 55 -3.89 8.39 -11.71
C PHE A 55 -3.51 8.13 -13.18
N PRO A 56 -2.22 8.16 -13.61
CA PRO A 56 -1.87 7.87 -15.00
C PRO A 56 -2.17 6.44 -15.43
N VAL A 57 -2.12 5.47 -14.50
CA VAL A 57 -2.46 4.06 -14.78
C VAL A 57 -3.96 3.94 -15.08
N VAL A 58 -4.78 4.63 -14.28
CA VAL A 58 -6.24 4.67 -14.46
C VAL A 58 -6.63 5.49 -15.71
N ALA A 59 -5.93 6.59 -15.97
CA ALA A 59 -6.18 7.47 -17.13
C ALA A 59 -5.84 6.80 -18.47
N SER A 60 -4.88 5.87 -18.49
CA SER A 60 -4.55 5.07 -19.67
C SER A 60 -5.74 4.24 -20.17
N CYS A 61 -6.70 3.93 -19.28
CA CYS A 61 -7.93 3.21 -19.56
C CYS A 61 -9.14 3.93 -18.96
N VAL A 62 -9.44 5.12 -19.49
CA VAL A 62 -10.53 5.98 -18.98
C VAL A 62 -11.89 5.28 -18.92
N GLU A 63 -12.18 4.34 -19.83
CA GLU A 63 -13.45 3.60 -19.85
C GLU A 63 -13.64 2.65 -18.66
N ILE A 64 -12.54 2.18 -18.05
CA ILE A 64 -12.56 1.33 -16.85
C ILE A 64 -12.37 2.21 -15.61
N GLY A 65 -11.53 3.24 -15.72
CA GLY A 65 -11.23 4.17 -14.64
C GLY A 65 -12.41 5.05 -14.22
N LEU A 66 -13.21 5.53 -15.18
CA LEU A 66 -14.38 6.36 -14.89
C LEU A 66 -15.45 5.60 -14.06
N PRO A 67 -15.92 4.40 -14.47
CA PRO A 67 -16.85 3.64 -13.65
C PRO A 67 -16.23 3.22 -12.32
N MET A 68 -14.91 3.02 -12.26
CA MET A 68 -14.22 2.77 -10.99
C MET A 68 -14.38 3.92 -10.00
N LEU A 69 -14.14 5.15 -10.43
CA LEU A 69 -14.31 6.33 -9.59
C LEU A 69 -15.78 6.55 -9.22
N ILE A 70 -16.71 6.35 -10.17
CA ILE A 70 -18.15 6.52 -9.92
C ILE A 70 -18.64 5.50 -8.88
N ILE A 71 -18.34 4.21 -9.07
CA ILE A 71 -18.75 3.15 -8.14
C ILE A 71 -18.16 3.41 -6.74
N PHE A 72 -16.89 3.82 -6.68
CA PHE A 72 -16.25 4.16 -5.41
C PHE A 72 -16.93 5.33 -4.69
N VAL A 73 -17.22 6.42 -5.40
CA VAL A 73 -17.90 7.61 -4.84
C VAL A 73 -19.32 7.25 -4.42
N VAL A 74 -20.07 6.56 -5.28
CA VAL A 74 -21.45 6.14 -4.99
C VAL A 74 -21.46 5.23 -3.76
N LEU A 75 -20.60 4.21 -3.69
CA LEU A 75 -20.56 3.30 -2.55
C LEU A 75 -20.17 4.04 -1.26
N SER A 76 -19.17 4.92 -1.32
CA SER A 76 -18.73 5.73 -0.17
C SER A 76 -19.82 6.68 0.35
N GLN A 77 -20.56 7.34 -0.53
CA GLN A 77 -21.63 8.28 -0.14
C GLN A 77 -22.94 7.56 0.24
N TYR A 78 -23.28 6.49 -0.47
CA TYR A 78 -24.53 5.74 -0.28
C TYR A 78 -24.52 4.95 1.04
N LEU A 79 -23.39 4.32 1.40
CA LEU A 79 -23.26 3.64 2.70
C LEU A 79 -23.32 4.62 3.89
N LYS A 80 -22.91 5.88 3.71
CA LYS A 80 -23.03 6.90 4.75
C LYS A 80 -24.49 7.31 5.01
N HIS A 81 -25.33 7.27 3.97
CA HIS A 81 -26.75 7.65 4.06
C HIS A 81 -27.65 6.47 4.50
N VAL A 82 -27.25 5.25 4.19
CA VAL A 82 -27.97 4.02 4.55
C VAL A 82 -27.55 3.58 5.96
N HIS A 83 -28.13 4.22 6.98
CA HIS A 83 -28.06 3.76 8.38
C HIS A 83 -28.93 2.50 8.57
N VAL A 84 -28.58 1.40 7.90
CA VAL A 84 -29.24 0.10 8.12
C VAL A 84 -28.73 -0.47 9.43
N ARG A 85 -29.55 -0.28 10.47
CA ARG A 85 -29.75 -1.15 11.63
C ARG A 85 -28.49 -1.90 12.10
N HIS A 86 -27.84 -1.34 13.13
CA HIS A 86 -27.03 -2.05 14.12
C HIS A 86 -25.70 -2.70 13.70
N VAL A 87 -25.22 -2.60 12.45
CA VAL A 87 -23.92 -3.18 12.05
C VAL A 87 -23.02 -2.19 11.28
N PRO A 88 -22.11 -1.46 11.95
CA PRO A 88 -21.10 -0.59 11.30
C PRO A 88 -20.01 -1.37 10.53
N ILE A 89 -20.27 -2.66 10.26
CA ILE A 89 -19.37 -3.60 9.60
C ILE A 89 -19.31 -3.32 8.09
N LEU A 90 -20.44 -2.94 7.48
CA LEU A 90 -20.52 -2.66 6.04
C LEU A 90 -19.68 -1.44 5.62
N GLU A 91 -19.55 -0.42 6.47
CA GLU A 91 -18.73 0.75 6.20
C GLU A 91 -17.23 0.40 6.14
N ARG A 92 -16.77 -0.55 6.98
CA ARG A 92 -15.38 -1.03 6.99
C ARG A 92 -15.04 -1.91 5.79
N PHE A 93 -16.01 -2.68 5.30
CA PHE A 93 -15.83 -3.60 4.17
C PHE A 93 -16.17 -2.99 2.80
N SER A 94 -16.64 -1.73 2.76
CA SER A 94 -16.98 -1.01 1.53
C SER A 94 -15.86 -1.05 0.48
N LEU A 95 -14.60 -0.90 0.91
CA LEU A 95 -13.45 -0.99 0.00
C LEU A 95 -13.30 -2.38 -0.65
N LEU A 96 -13.50 -3.45 0.11
CA LEU A 96 -13.42 -4.81 -0.44
C LEU A 96 -14.57 -5.09 -1.41
N VAL A 97 -15.77 -4.59 -1.12
CA VAL A 97 -16.93 -4.70 -2.01
C VAL A 97 -16.69 -3.91 -3.30
N CYS A 98 -16.15 -2.70 -3.22
CA CYS A 98 -15.70 -1.93 -4.40
C CYS A 98 -14.75 -2.76 -5.27
N ILE A 99 -13.67 -3.30 -4.68
CA ILE A 99 -12.66 -4.07 -5.41
C ILE A 99 -13.29 -5.30 -6.08
N ALA A 100 -14.17 -6.03 -5.38
CA ALA A 100 -14.85 -7.19 -5.94
C ALA A 100 -15.76 -6.81 -7.12
N LEU A 101 -16.55 -5.73 -7.00
CA LEU A 101 -17.41 -5.25 -8.09
C LEU A 101 -16.60 -4.78 -9.30
N LEU A 102 -15.47 -4.11 -9.07
CA LEU A 102 -14.57 -3.65 -10.12
C LEU A 102 -13.94 -4.81 -10.88
N TRP A 103 -13.53 -5.85 -10.16
CA TRP A 103 -12.98 -7.05 -10.77
C TRP A 103 -14.02 -7.73 -11.67
N VAL A 104 -15.26 -7.88 -11.19
CA VAL A 104 -16.37 -8.44 -11.99
C VAL A 104 -16.66 -7.57 -13.22
N TYR A 105 -16.69 -6.25 -13.05
CA TYR A 105 -16.88 -5.31 -14.15
C TYR A 105 -15.79 -5.44 -15.22
N ALA A 106 -14.51 -5.46 -14.80
CA ALA A 106 -13.38 -5.65 -15.70
C ALA A 106 -13.43 -7.00 -16.44
N HIS A 107 -13.89 -8.06 -15.77
CA HIS A 107 -14.08 -9.37 -16.38
C HIS A 107 -15.20 -9.36 -17.44
N ILE A 108 -16.33 -8.69 -17.17
CA ILE A 108 -17.44 -8.56 -18.13
C ILE A 108 -17.02 -7.79 -19.38
N LEU A 109 -16.28 -6.69 -19.23
CA LEU A 109 -15.77 -5.93 -20.38
C LEU A 109 -14.77 -6.72 -21.24
N THR A 110 -14.01 -7.60 -20.60
CA THR A 110 -13.06 -8.46 -21.30
C THR A 110 -13.79 -9.55 -22.08
N ALA A 111 -14.86 -10.13 -21.50
CA ALA A 111 -15.70 -11.13 -22.16
C ALA A 111 -16.58 -10.57 -23.27
N SER A 112 -17.02 -9.30 -23.17
CA SER A 112 -17.88 -8.66 -24.17
C SER A 112 -17.14 -8.22 -25.44
N GLY A 113 -15.81 -8.34 -25.48
CA GLY A 113 -15.02 -8.06 -26.67
C GLY A 113 -14.96 -6.57 -27.06
N ALA A 114 -15.37 -5.66 -26.17
CA ALA A 114 -15.45 -4.21 -26.44
C ALA A 114 -14.13 -3.60 -26.97
N TYR A 115 -12.99 -4.21 -26.63
CA TYR A 115 -11.66 -3.75 -27.03
C TYR A 115 -11.17 -4.32 -28.38
N HIS A 116 -11.92 -5.16 -29.10
CA HIS A 116 -11.44 -5.78 -30.35
C HIS A 116 -11.18 -4.82 -31.52
N HIS A 117 -11.78 -3.62 -31.49
CA HIS A 117 -11.69 -2.63 -32.58
C HIS A 117 -10.90 -1.35 -32.22
N THR A 118 -10.26 -1.29 -31.05
CA THR A 118 -9.49 -0.12 -30.60
C THR A 118 -7.98 -0.27 -30.82
N ALA A 119 -7.24 0.83 -30.69
CA ALA A 119 -5.80 0.89 -30.93
C ALA A 119 -5.02 -0.13 -30.07
N LEU A 120 -3.95 -0.71 -30.63
CA LEU A 120 -3.13 -1.76 -30.02
C LEU A 120 -2.62 -1.37 -28.60
N HIS A 121 -2.29 -0.09 -28.39
CA HIS A 121 -1.85 0.43 -27.09
C HIS A 121 -2.95 0.33 -26.02
N THR A 122 -4.19 0.67 -26.37
CA THR A 122 -5.38 0.55 -25.51
C THR A 122 -5.74 -0.92 -25.26
N GLN A 123 -5.54 -1.78 -26.25
CA GLN A 123 -5.73 -3.23 -26.08
C GLN A 123 -4.70 -3.87 -25.14
N ILE A 124 -3.48 -3.34 -25.06
CA ILE A 124 -2.43 -3.86 -24.17
C ILE A 124 -2.65 -3.39 -22.74
N SER A 125 -3.03 -2.12 -22.54
CA SER A 125 -3.19 -1.55 -21.20
C SER A 125 -4.52 -1.88 -20.54
N CYS A 126 -5.60 -2.07 -21.31
CA CYS A 126 -6.96 -2.18 -20.77
C CYS A 126 -7.53 -3.61 -20.73
N ARG A 127 -6.84 -4.59 -21.31
CA ARG A 127 -7.30 -5.98 -21.35
C ARG A 127 -6.67 -6.80 -20.22
N THR A 128 -7.51 -7.34 -19.34
CA THR A 128 -7.08 -8.16 -18.19
C THR A 128 -6.48 -9.52 -18.59
N ASP A 129 -6.81 -10.02 -19.78
CA ASP A 129 -6.52 -11.38 -20.26
C ASP A 129 -5.18 -11.53 -21.00
N ARG A 130 -4.52 -10.44 -21.40
CA ARG A 130 -3.38 -10.54 -22.34
C ARG A 130 -2.06 -10.98 -21.71
N SER A 131 -2.02 -11.12 -20.39
CA SER A 131 -0.76 -11.20 -19.69
C SER A 131 -0.21 -12.63 -19.60
N ASN A 132 -1.04 -13.68 -19.83
CA ASN A 132 -0.64 -15.09 -19.61
C ASN A 132 0.11 -15.29 -18.27
N LEU A 133 -0.02 -14.36 -17.32
CA LEU A 133 0.71 -14.40 -16.05
C LEU A 133 0.25 -15.63 -15.26
N ILE A 134 -1.04 -15.96 -15.31
CA ILE A 134 -1.60 -17.18 -14.71
C ILE A 134 -0.98 -18.44 -15.31
N SER A 135 -0.80 -18.50 -16.63
CA SER A 135 -0.27 -19.70 -17.30
C SER A 135 1.25 -19.82 -17.20
N SER A 136 1.94 -18.70 -16.99
CA SER A 136 3.40 -18.62 -16.91
C SER A 136 3.91 -18.60 -15.46
N ALA A 137 3.01 -18.37 -14.50
CA ALA A 137 3.34 -18.36 -13.09
C ALA A 137 3.54 -19.79 -12.58
N LEU A 138 4.66 -20.00 -11.88
CA LEU A 138 4.88 -21.19 -11.09
C LEU A 138 3.81 -21.27 -9.98
N TRP A 139 3.16 -22.43 -9.83
CA TRP A 139 2.10 -22.67 -8.84
C TRP A 139 2.56 -22.44 -7.39
N ILE A 140 3.84 -22.67 -7.10
CA ILE A 140 4.45 -22.44 -5.78
C ILE A 140 5.74 -21.65 -5.99
N SER A 141 5.70 -20.34 -5.75
CA SER A 141 6.88 -19.48 -5.78
C SER A 141 7.32 -19.17 -4.35
N ILE A 142 8.42 -19.76 -3.90
CA ILE A 142 9.03 -19.42 -2.61
C ILE A 142 10.01 -18.27 -2.85
N PRO A 143 9.76 -17.04 -2.34
CA PRO A 143 10.69 -15.95 -2.50
C PRO A 143 11.90 -16.19 -1.58
N TYR A 144 13.06 -16.40 -2.18
CA TYR A 144 14.30 -16.62 -1.43
C TYR A 144 14.97 -15.29 -1.10
N PRO A 145 15.52 -15.10 0.10
CA PRO A 145 16.39 -13.95 0.37
C PRO A 145 17.58 -13.98 -0.62
N LEU A 146 17.92 -12.84 -1.21
CA LEU A 146 18.99 -12.68 -2.22
C LEU A 146 18.72 -13.28 -3.61
N GLN A 147 17.46 -13.57 -3.94
CA GLN A 147 17.09 -14.07 -5.27
C GLN A 147 17.61 -13.19 -6.44
N TRP A 148 17.82 -11.89 -6.23
CA TRP A 148 18.27 -10.95 -7.26
C TRP A 148 19.81 -10.72 -7.27
N GLY A 149 20.57 -11.46 -6.45
CA GLY A 149 22.03 -11.34 -6.30
C GLY A 149 22.47 -10.51 -5.08
N ALA A 150 23.78 -10.31 -4.93
CA ALA A 150 24.34 -9.58 -3.78
C ALA A 150 23.86 -8.11 -3.73
N PRO A 151 23.48 -7.57 -2.56
CA PRO A 151 22.93 -6.22 -2.44
C PRO A 151 24.00 -5.18 -2.76
N THR A 152 23.62 -4.17 -3.55
CA THR A 152 24.49 -3.04 -3.87
C THR A 152 24.04 -1.82 -3.08
N PHE A 153 24.94 -1.22 -2.32
CA PHE A 153 24.65 -0.06 -1.47
C PHE A 153 24.98 1.23 -2.21
N ASN A 154 23.96 1.83 -2.83
CA ASN A 154 24.06 3.16 -3.42
C ASN A 154 23.45 4.18 -2.45
N ALA A 155 24.17 5.27 -2.18
CA ALA A 155 23.75 6.29 -1.21
C ALA A 155 22.43 6.97 -1.62
N ASP A 156 22.23 7.24 -2.92
CA ASP A 156 21.03 7.93 -3.42
C ASP A 156 19.74 7.17 -3.11
N HIS A 157 19.74 5.85 -3.36
CA HIS A 157 18.58 4.99 -3.08
C HIS A 157 18.39 4.76 -1.58
N ALA A 158 19.47 4.67 -0.81
CA ALA A 158 19.40 4.54 0.63
C ALA A 158 18.74 5.77 1.28
N PHE A 159 19.12 6.98 0.86
CA PHE A 159 18.57 8.22 1.40
C PHE A 159 17.06 8.35 1.15
N GLY A 160 16.62 8.02 -0.07
CA GLY A 160 15.18 8.00 -0.40
C GLY A 160 14.39 7.02 0.47
N MET A 161 14.93 5.83 0.73
CA MET A 161 14.27 4.83 1.57
C MET A 161 14.28 5.17 3.07
N MET A 162 15.29 5.89 3.55
CA MET A 162 15.30 6.41 4.93
C MET A 162 14.16 7.42 5.16
N ALA A 163 13.92 8.31 4.21
CA ALA A 163 12.79 9.24 4.29
C ALA A 163 11.45 8.49 4.30
N ALA A 164 11.30 7.44 3.49
CA ALA A 164 10.11 6.59 3.49
C ALA A 164 9.89 5.88 4.85
N VAL A 165 10.97 5.42 5.50
CA VAL A 165 10.88 4.84 6.85
C VAL A 165 10.45 5.89 7.88
N MET A 166 10.97 7.11 7.83
CA MET A 166 10.53 8.19 8.72
C MET A 166 9.04 8.49 8.58
N VAL A 167 8.56 8.51 7.34
CA VAL A 167 7.13 8.65 7.04
C VAL A 167 6.32 7.49 7.64
N SER A 168 6.76 6.25 7.44
CA SER A 168 6.12 5.05 7.99
C SER A 168 6.03 5.08 9.52
N LEU A 169 7.05 5.62 10.20
CA LEU A 169 7.05 5.81 11.64
C LEU A 169 5.98 6.81 12.11
N ILE A 170 5.81 7.92 11.37
CA ILE A 170 4.78 8.93 11.63
C ILE A 170 3.39 8.34 11.40
N GLU A 171 3.19 7.64 10.29
CA GLU A 171 1.93 6.97 9.93
C GLU A 171 1.52 5.94 10.99
N SER A 172 2.45 5.05 11.38
CA SER A 172 2.24 4.02 12.41
C SER A 172 1.81 4.66 13.73
N THR A 173 2.46 5.75 14.15
CA THR A 173 2.09 6.51 15.35
C THR A 173 0.68 7.10 15.25
N GLY A 174 0.32 7.65 14.09
CA GLY A 174 -1.02 8.16 13.81
C GLY A 174 -2.07 7.05 13.89
N ALA A 175 -1.78 5.87 13.32
CA ALA A 175 -2.64 4.70 13.33
C ALA A 175 -2.90 4.19 14.75
N PHE A 176 -1.88 4.12 15.62
CA PHE A 176 -2.06 3.75 17.03
C PHE A 176 -2.94 4.74 17.79
N LYS A 177 -2.76 6.05 17.56
CA LYS A 177 -3.60 7.11 18.16
C LYS A 177 -5.05 7.03 17.66
N ALA A 178 -5.25 6.77 16.37
CA ALA A 178 -6.58 6.61 15.76
C ALA A 178 -7.28 5.34 16.27
N ALA A 179 -6.56 4.21 16.33
CA ALA A 179 -7.06 2.93 16.83
C ALA A 179 -7.48 3.02 18.30
N ALA A 180 -6.68 3.68 19.15
CA ALA A 180 -7.04 3.90 20.56
C ALA A 180 -8.34 4.70 20.69
N ARG A 181 -8.52 5.77 19.88
CA ARG A 181 -9.76 6.54 19.86
C ARG A 181 -10.95 5.73 19.37
N LEU A 182 -10.78 4.93 18.32
CA LEU A 182 -11.84 4.08 17.77
C LEU A 182 -12.24 2.97 18.74
N ALA A 183 -11.30 2.44 19.50
CA ALA A 183 -11.55 1.43 20.54
C ALA A 183 -12.03 2.05 21.87
N SER A 184 -12.19 3.39 21.94
CA SER A 184 -12.46 4.12 23.18
C SER A 184 -11.53 3.73 24.34
N ALA A 185 -10.29 3.36 24.00
CA ALA A 185 -9.28 2.91 24.94
C ALA A 185 -8.31 4.05 25.29
N THR A 186 -7.65 3.93 26.44
CA THR A 186 -6.57 4.85 26.82
C THR A 186 -5.45 4.82 25.78
N PRO A 187 -4.89 5.98 25.38
CA PRO A 187 -3.81 6.02 24.40
C PRO A 187 -2.61 5.19 24.89
N PRO A 188 -2.00 4.36 24.01
CA PRO A 188 -0.95 3.44 24.41
C PRO A 188 0.27 4.22 24.95
N PRO A 189 0.92 3.75 26.03
CA PRO A 189 2.12 4.38 26.55
C PRO A 189 3.25 4.31 25.51
N ALA A 190 4.09 5.34 25.49
CA ALA A 190 5.08 5.53 24.42
C ALA A 190 6.12 4.39 24.32
N TYR A 191 6.33 3.63 25.40
CA TYR A 191 7.17 2.43 25.42
C TYR A 191 6.58 1.27 24.60
N VAL A 192 5.26 1.04 24.64
CA VAL A 192 4.58 0.00 23.86
C VAL A 192 4.58 0.37 22.38
N LEU A 193 4.37 1.66 22.09
CA LEU A 193 4.46 2.21 20.74
C LEU A 193 5.83 1.97 20.11
N SER A 194 6.91 2.29 20.84
CA SER A 194 8.28 2.11 20.37
C SER A 194 8.61 0.63 20.08
N ARG A 195 8.18 -0.28 20.96
CA ARG A 195 8.34 -1.73 20.75
C ARG A 195 7.54 -2.25 19.55
N GLY A 196 6.31 -1.79 19.36
CA GLY A 196 5.48 -2.15 18.20
C GLY A 196 6.12 -1.72 16.87
N ILE A 197 6.72 -0.54 16.86
CA ILE A 197 7.46 0.00 15.73
C ILE A 197 8.76 -0.78 15.47
N GLY A 198 9.52 -1.11 16.52
CA GLY A 198 10.72 -1.96 16.38
C GLY A 198 10.40 -3.34 15.81
N TRP A 199 9.25 -3.91 16.17
CA TRP A 199 8.76 -5.15 15.58
C TRP A 199 8.39 -5.01 14.10
N GLN A 200 7.81 -3.87 13.71
CA GLN A 200 7.53 -3.56 12.30
C GLN A 200 8.84 -3.49 11.48
N GLY A 201 9.88 -2.84 12.02
CA GLY A 201 11.21 -2.75 11.39
C GLY A 201 11.85 -4.12 11.11
N ASN A 202 11.66 -5.09 12.02
CA ASN A 202 12.20 -6.45 11.88
C ASN A 202 11.55 -7.26 10.74
N ARG A 203 10.36 -6.85 10.27
CA ARG A 203 9.61 -7.52 9.22
C ARG A 203 10.13 -7.20 7.81
N TYR A 204 10.70 -6.02 7.59
CA TYR A 204 11.21 -5.61 6.27
C TYR A 204 12.40 -6.45 5.75
N PRO A 205 13.43 -6.77 6.54
CA PRO A 205 14.58 -7.56 6.06
C PRO A 205 14.25 -9.05 5.90
N THR A 206 13.18 -9.54 6.53
CA THR A 206 12.72 -10.94 6.42
C THR A 206 11.85 -11.20 5.18
N GLY A 207 11.79 -10.26 4.22
CA GLY A 207 11.12 -10.44 2.94
C GLY A 207 9.60 -10.25 2.97
N TRP A 208 8.99 -9.95 4.12
CA TRP A 208 7.55 -9.71 4.23
C TRP A 208 7.08 -8.43 3.50
N ALA A 209 7.93 -7.41 3.39
CA ALA A 209 7.63 -6.24 2.57
C ALA A 209 7.63 -6.56 1.07
N ILE A 210 8.44 -7.55 0.66
CA ILE A 210 8.47 -8.06 -0.71
C ILE A 210 7.20 -8.86 -0.99
N TRP A 211 6.73 -9.67 -0.03
CA TRP A 211 5.43 -10.35 -0.11
C TRP A 211 4.25 -9.39 -0.28
N HIS A 212 4.23 -8.27 0.43
CA HIS A 212 3.13 -7.29 0.32
C HIS A 212 3.12 -6.56 -1.04
N CYS A 213 4.29 -6.31 -1.64
CA CYS A 213 4.39 -5.76 -2.98
C CYS A 213 4.08 -6.81 -4.07
N ASP A 214 4.57 -8.05 -3.95
CA ASP A 214 4.35 -9.12 -4.95
C ASP A 214 2.88 -9.55 -4.98
N TRP A 215 2.20 -9.58 -3.82
CA TRP A 215 0.77 -9.88 -3.75
C TRP A 215 -0.08 -8.79 -4.43
N LEU A 216 0.27 -7.51 -4.27
CA LEU A 216 -0.42 -6.41 -4.95
C LEU A 216 -0.13 -6.37 -6.46
N TYR A 217 1.08 -6.75 -6.89
CA TYR A 217 1.51 -6.75 -8.30
C TYR A 217 1.02 -7.97 -9.09
N ARG A 218 0.66 -9.08 -8.43
CA ARG A 218 0.10 -10.27 -9.07
C ARG A 218 -1.42 -10.29 -9.11
N PHE A 219 -2.10 -9.57 -8.21
CA PHE A 219 -3.56 -9.47 -8.18
C PHE A 219 -4.13 -8.21 -8.85
N CYS A 220 -3.28 -7.24 -9.19
CA CYS A 220 -3.63 -6.06 -9.98
C CYS A 220 -3.03 -6.20 -11.38
#